data_AF-A0A1D7USM7-F1
#
_entry.id   AF-A0A1D7USM7-F1
#
_cell.length_a   1.000
_cell.length_b   1.000
_cell.length_c   1.000
_cell.angle_alpha   90.00
_cell.angle_beta   90.00
_cell.angle_gamma   90.00
#
_symmetry.space_group_name_H-M   'P 1'
#
loop_
_entity.id
_entity.type
_entity.pdbx_description
1 polymer ?
#
loop_
_entity_poly.entity_id
_entity_poly.type
_entity_poly.pdbx_seq_one_letter_code
_entity_poly.pdbx_strand_id
1 'polypeptide(L)'
;MNSIQPKRFIVNGEIVHYKRFWRRGRSLSQRLEQVVIESKLNLRDIAFKYSFDSNDQPVETSGPLYREHLAEVIKGIRNTARYVIAIEESWKLPIETIRKIYQEDKEREKQGQSLDPDSIREFAIWYSGVLNSICAQ
;
A
#
# COMPACT_ATOMS: atom_id res chain seq x y z
N MET A 1 23.97 -19.88 17.01
CA MET A 1 23.43 -18.51 16.84
C MET A 1 22.30 -18.58 15.83
N ASN A 2 21.04 -18.35 16.24
CA ASN A 2 19.93 -18.29 15.29
C ASN A 2 20.07 -16.99 14.50
N SER A 3 20.41 -17.10 13.21
CA SER A 3 20.41 -15.97 12.28
C SER A 3 19.04 -15.30 12.34
N ILE A 4 18.98 -14.05 12.80
CA ILE A 4 17.77 -13.23 12.74
C ILE A 4 17.57 -12.93 11.26
N GLN A 5 16.81 -13.78 10.58
CA GLN A 5 16.55 -13.56 9.18
C GLN A 5 15.70 -12.29 9.01
N PRO A 6 16.10 -11.38 8.10
CA PRO A 6 15.38 -10.14 7.89
C PRO A 6 13.95 -10.45 7.43
N LYS A 7 12.97 -9.75 8.02
CA LYS A 7 11.54 -10.00 7.74
C LYS A 7 11.15 -9.63 6.30
N ARG A 8 11.95 -8.79 5.63
CA ARG A 8 11.77 -8.31 4.25
C ARG A 8 13.13 -7.94 3.66
N PHE A 9 13.30 -8.07 2.35
CA PHE A 9 14.50 -7.65 1.62
C PHE A 9 14.13 -7.28 0.18
N ILE A 10 14.98 -6.51 -0.51
CA ILE A 10 14.77 -6.10 -1.91
C ILE A 10 15.56 -7.04 -2.82
N VAL A 11 14.91 -7.58 -3.85
CA VAL A 11 15.54 -8.35 -4.93
C VAL A 11 15.05 -7.76 -6.25
N ASN A 12 15.96 -7.26 -7.09
CA ASN A 12 15.64 -6.63 -8.37
C ASN A 12 14.59 -5.51 -8.28
N GLY A 13 14.68 -4.64 -7.26
CA GLY A 13 13.72 -3.54 -7.04
C GLY A 13 12.37 -3.97 -6.45
N GLU A 14 12.15 -5.27 -6.23
CA GLU A 14 10.91 -5.81 -5.67
C GLU A 14 11.08 -6.27 -4.22
N ILE A 15 10.03 -6.08 -3.41
CA ILE A 15 10.02 -6.51 -2.00
C ILE A 15 9.67 -7.98 -1.91
N VAL A 16 10.56 -8.75 -1.29
CA VAL A 16 10.36 -10.17 -0.98
C VAL A 16 10.25 -10.36 0.53
N HIS A 17 9.30 -11.19 0.96
CA HIS A 17 9.05 -11.51 2.36
C HIS A 17 9.40 -12.96 2.66
N TYR A 18 10.04 -13.20 3.82
CA TYR A 18 10.37 -14.56 4.27
C TYR A 18 9.14 -15.37 4.73
N LYS A 19 8.01 -14.72 5.06
CA LYS A 19 6.70 -15.36 5.40
C LYS A 19 5.52 -14.43 5.02
N ARG A 20 4.27 -14.93 5.08
CA ARG A 20 3.03 -14.15 4.87
C ARG A 20 2.79 -13.11 5.98
N PHE A 21 3.52 -11.99 5.94
CA PHE A 21 3.45 -10.89 6.93
C PHE A 21 2.61 -9.69 6.46
N TRP A 22 1.66 -9.90 5.55
CA TRP A 22 0.72 -8.87 5.11
C TRP A 22 -0.45 -8.80 6.08
N ARG A 23 -0.23 -8.10 7.19
CA ARG A 23 -1.28 -7.79 8.15
C ARG A 23 -1.51 -6.29 8.15
N ARG A 24 -2.79 -5.90 8.18
CA ARG A 24 -3.20 -4.50 8.29
C ARG A 24 -2.52 -3.83 9.48
N GLY A 25 -2.06 -2.59 9.30
CA GLY A 25 -1.95 -1.68 10.43
C GLY A 25 -3.36 -1.31 10.90
N ARG A 26 -3.59 -1.06 12.21
CA ARG A 26 -4.93 -0.73 12.74
C ARG A 26 -5.65 0.41 11.98
N SER A 27 -4.89 1.28 11.31
CA SER A 27 -5.34 2.51 10.66
C SER A 27 -5.91 2.39 9.24
N LEU A 28 -5.72 1.28 8.52
CA LEU A 28 -6.29 1.13 7.16
C LEU A 28 -7.73 0.63 7.22
N SER A 29 -8.53 0.95 6.21
CA SER A 29 -9.93 0.54 6.13
C SER A 29 -10.08 -0.92 5.66
N GLN A 30 -11.30 -1.47 5.70
CA GLN A 30 -11.54 -2.88 5.33
C GLN A 30 -11.16 -3.19 3.88
N ARG A 31 -11.50 -2.33 2.91
CA ARG A 31 -11.10 -2.53 1.51
C ARG A 31 -9.59 -2.33 1.31
N LEU A 32 -8.99 -1.35 1.99
CA LEU A 32 -7.53 -1.15 1.92
C LEU A 32 -6.73 -2.29 2.58
N GLU A 33 -7.34 -3.09 3.46
CA GLU A 33 -6.74 -4.34 3.91
C GLU A 33 -6.58 -5.34 2.77
N GLN A 34 -7.60 -5.48 1.91
CA GLN A 34 -7.51 -6.34 0.72
C GLN A 34 -6.47 -5.81 -0.26
N VAL A 35 -6.38 -4.49 -0.43
CA VAL A 35 -5.31 -3.87 -1.24
C VAL A 35 -3.93 -4.31 -0.75
N VAL A 36 -3.68 -4.28 0.56
CA VAL A 36 -2.41 -4.73 1.16
C VAL A 36 -2.18 -6.24 0.98
N ILE A 37 -3.22 -7.05 1.13
CA ILE A 37 -3.13 -8.51 1.01
C ILE A 37 -2.78 -8.92 -0.42
N GLU A 38 -3.54 -8.42 -1.40
CA GLU A 38 -3.39 -8.81 -2.80
C GLU A 38 -2.13 -8.22 -3.43
N SER A 39 -1.80 -6.95 -3.14
CA SER A 39 -0.54 -6.34 -3.59
C SER A 39 0.68 -6.90 -2.87
N LYS A 40 0.48 -7.58 -1.73
CA LYS A 40 1.55 -8.03 -0.84
C LYS A 40 2.45 -6.90 -0.34
N LEU A 41 1.96 -5.67 -0.33
CA LEU A 41 2.70 -4.46 0.06
C LEU A 41 1.91 -3.65 1.09
N ASN A 42 2.40 -3.55 2.32
CA ASN A 42 1.89 -2.59 3.30
C ASN A 42 2.68 -1.25 3.23
N LEU A 43 2.19 -0.22 3.90
CA LEU A 43 2.85 1.10 3.90
C LEU A 43 4.30 1.09 4.39
N ARG A 44 4.68 0.17 5.30
CA ARG A 44 6.09 0.04 5.72
C ARG A 44 6.93 -0.61 4.64
N ASP A 45 6.35 -1.48 3.83
CA ASP A 45 7.03 -2.08 2.68
C ASP A 45 7.24 -1.02 1.62
N ILE A 46 6.20 -0.27 1.25
CA ILE A 46 6.31 0.87 0.32
C ILE A 46 7.35 1.88 0.83
N ALA A 47 7.25 2.30 2.10
CA ALA A 47 8.23 3.21 2.67
C ALA A 47 9.66 2.65 2.61
N PHE A 48 9.84 1.34 2.82
CA PHE A 48 11.14 0.69 2.70
C PHE A 48 11.63 0.72 1.25
N LYS A 49 10.86 0.25 0.26
CA LYS A 49 11.25 0.24 -1.16
C LYS A 49 11.73 1.61 -1.62
N TYR A 50 10.90 2.63 -1.43
CA TYR A 50 11.16 3.97 -1.94
C TYR A 50 12.06 4.84 -1.04
N SER A 51 12.51 4.31 0.10
CA SER A 51 13.63 4.89 0.85
C SER A 51 14.99 4.43 0.31
N PHE A 52 15.02 3.28 -0.37
CA PHE A 52 16.24 2.64 -0.88
C PHE A 52 16.37 2.71 -2.42
N ASP A 53 15.30 3.06 -3.15
CA ASP A 53 15.40 3.29 -4.60
C ASP A 53 16.26 4.54 -4.90
N SER A 54 17.53 4.27 -5.21
CA SER A 54 18.55 5.19 -5.69
C SER A 54 18.71 5.16 -7.23
N ASN A 55 17.89 4.40 -7.94
CA ASN A 55 17.98 4.21 -9.39
C ASN A 55 16.76 4.83 -10.10
N ASP A 56 16.76 6.15 -10.21
CA ASP A 56 16.50 6.89 -11.46
C ASP A 56 16.16 8.35 -11.14
N GLN A 57 17.20 9.19 -11.27
CA GLN A 57 17.27 10.62 -10.97
C GLN A 57 17.64 10.94 -9.51
N PRO A 58 18.93 11.28 -9.23
CA PRO A 58 19.31 11.84 -7.95
C PRO A 58 18.77 13.27 -7.88
N VAL A 59 17.49 13.42 -7.51
CA VAL A 59 17.07 14.68 -6.92
C VAL A 59 17.71 14.68 -5.53
N GLU A 60 18.83 15.40 -5.44
CA GLU A 60 19.80 15.58 -4.34
C GLU A 60 19.24 15.86 -2.92
N THR A 61 17.94 15.69 -2.66
CA THR A 61 17.26 16.22 -1.48
C THR A 61 16.23 15.31 -0.83
N SER A 62 16.01 14.08 -1.31
CA SER A 62 14.89 13.28 -0.80
C SER A 62 15.32 12.23 0.24
N GLY A 63 15.30 12.62 1.52
CA GLY A 63 15.52 11.74 2.68
C GLY A 63 14.55 10.54 2.77
N PRO A 64 14.65 9.71 3.81
CA PRO A 64 13.86 8.47 3.90
C PRO A 64 12.34 8.71 3.86
N LEU A 65 11.62 7.76 3.26
CA LEU A 65 10.16 7.71 3.29
C LEU A 65 9.68 7.14 4.62
N TYR A 66 8.74 7.85 5.24
CA TYR A 66 8.11 7.42 6.49
C TYR A 66 6.70 6.91 6.22
N ARG A 67 6.33 5.79 6.86
CA ARG A 67 4.99 5.19 6.72
C ARG A 67 3.88 6.16 7.14
N GLU A 68 4.18 7.06 8.08
CA GLU A 68 3.27 8.06 8.61
C GLU A 68 2.84 9.03 7.51
N HIS A 69 3.81 9.50 6.69
CA HIS A 69 3.51 10.39 5.57
C HIS A 69 2.68 9.68 4.49
N LEU A 70 2.95 8.41 4.20
CA LEU A 70 2.12 7.63 3.28
C LEU A 70 0.68 7.51 3.81
N ALA A 71 0.51 7.31 5.11
CA ALA A 71 -0.82 7.28 5.73
C ALA A 71 -1.54 8.64 5.67
N GLU A 72 -0.82 9.76 5.81
CA GLU A 72 -1.37 11.11 5.62
C GLU A 72 -1.85 11.35 4.19
N VAL A 73 -1.14 10.81 3.19
CA VAL A 73 -1.56 10.91 1.78
C VAL A 73 -2.88 10.18 1.54
N ILE A 74 -3.03 8.96 2.07
CA ILE A 74 -4.28 8.18 2.00
C ILE A 74 -5.44 8.89 2.69
N LYS A 75 -5.16 9.57 3.81
CA LYS A 75 -6.16 10.37 4.54
C LYS A 75 -6.54 11.67 3.83
N GLY A 76 -5.85 12.05 2.75
CA GLY A 76 -6.03 13.33 2.08
C GLY A 76 -5.46 14.54 2.84
N ILE A 77 -4.64 14.31 3.89
CA ILE A 77 -4.01 15.37 4.67
C ILE A 77 -2.76 15.90 3.95
N ARG A 78 -2.08 15.04 3.20
CA ARG A 78 -0.84 15.35 2.48
C ARG A 78 -0.98 15.03 0.99
N ASN A 79 -0.30 15.79 0.13
CA ASN A 79 -0.28 15.58 -1.32
C ASN A 79 1.12 15.68 -1.95
N THR A 80 2.18 15.38 -1.19
CA THR A 80 3.55 15.44 -1.71
C THR A 80 3.73 14.40 -2.82
N ALA A 81 4.13 14.85 -4.03
CA ALA A 81 4.19 14.04 -5.24
C ALA A 81 4.94 12.71 -5.06
N ARG A 82 6.11 12.72 -4.42
CA ARG A 82 6.90 11.50 -4.17
C ARG A 82 6.13 10.42 -3.39
N TYR A 83 5.33 10.80 -2.40
CA TYR A 83 4.55 9.85 -1.62
C TYR A 83 3.32 9.36 -2.39
N VAL A 84 2.72 10.23 -3.22
CA VAL A 84 1.62 9.85 -4.12
C VAL A 84 2.12 8.80 -5.11
N ILE A 85 3.21 9.08 -5.83
CA ILE A 85 3.83 8.17 -6.79
C ILE A 85 4.15 6.83 -6.13
N ALA A 86 4.81 6.84 -4.97
CA ALA A 86 5.15 5.60 -4.25
C ALA A 86 3.92 4.73 -3.93
N ILE A 87 2.78 5.34 -3.59
CA ILE A 87 1.53 4.62 -3.33
C ILE A 87 0.91 4.11 -4.64
N GLU A 88 0.77 4.97 -5.64
CA GLU A 88 0.13 4.62 -6.91
C GLU A 88 0.91 3.54 -7.65
N GLU A 89 2.23 3.62 -7.69
CA GLU A 89 3.08 2.61 -8.32
C GLU A 89 3.06 1.27 -7.57
N SER A 90 2.93 1.29 -6.24
CA SER A 90 2.91 0.07 -5.43
C SER A 90 1.56 -0.64 -5.45
N TRP A 91 0.47 0.13 -5.41
CA TRP A 91 -0.88 -0.42 -5.33
C TRP A 91 -1.63 -0.40 -6.67
N LYS A 92 -1.05 0.19 -7.71
CA LYS A 92 -1.60 0.27 -9.07
C LYS A 92 -3.01 0.87 -9.12
N LEU A 93 -3.29 1.79 -8.20
CA LEU A 93 -4.54 2.53 -8.13
C LEU A 93 -4.23 4.03 -8.05
N PRO A 94 -5.01 4.89 -8.73
CA PRO A 94 -4.91 6.33 -8.56
C PRO A 94 -5.14 6.72 -7.10
N ILE A 95 -4.43 7.74 -6.63
CA ILE A 95 -4.51 8.17 -5.23
C ILE A 95 -5.92 8.66 -4.87
N GLU A 96 -6.62 9.26 -5.82
CA GLU A 96 -8.01 9.69 -5.64
C GLU A 96 -8.96 8.51 -5.42
N THR A 97 -8.72 7.39 -6.11
CA THR A 97 -9.47 6.14 -5.89
C THR A 97 -9.21 5.60 -4.49
N ILE A 98 -7.95 5.59 -4.05
CA ILE A 98 -7.54 5.12 -2.72
C ILE A 98 -8.15 5.99 -1.62
N ARG A 99 -8.12 7.32 -1.79
CA ARG A 99 -8.73 8.29 -0.85
C ARG A 99 -10.22 8.09 -0.75
N LYS A 100 -10.91 7.91 -1.89
CA LYS A 100 -12.35 7.64 -1.92
C LYS A 100 -12.70 6.36 -1.15
N ILE A 101 -12.00 5.26 -1.41
CA ILE A 101 -12.18 3.99 -0.68
C ILE A 101 -11.98 4.20 0.82
N TYR A 102 -10.92 4.90 1.22
CA TYR A 102 -10.64 5.22 2.62
C TYR A 102 -11.79 6.00 3.26
N GLN A 103 -12.25 7.08 2.60
CA GLN A 103 -13.31 7.95 3.12
C GLN A 103 -14.63 7.19 3.28
N GLU A 104 -15.08 6.48 2.25
CA GLU A 104 -16.32 5.70 2.27
C GLU A 104 -16.32 4.66 3.40
N ASP A 105 -15.22 3.93 3.57
CA ASP A 105 -15.12 2.94 4.65
C ASP A 105 -15.10 3.62 6.03
N LYS A 106 -14.43 4.77 6.17
CA LYS A 106 -14.42 5.53 7.43
C LYS A 106 -15.78 6.10 7.79
N GLU A 107 -16.57 6.50 6.81
CA GLU A 107 -17.94 6.94 7.03
C GLU A 107 -18.84 5.80 7.51
N ARG A 108 -18.70 4.61 6.93
CA ARG A 108 -19.40 3.39 7.40
C ARG A 108 -18.98 3.01 8.82
N GLU A 109 -17.68 3.00 9.11
CA GLU A 109 -17.16 2.71 10.45
C GLU A 109 -17.73 3.68 11.51
N LYS A 110 -17.85 4.98 11.17
CA LYS A 110 -18.48 5.99 12.06
C LYS A 110 -19.95 5.71 12.33
N GLN A 111 -20.65 5.08 11.38
CA GLN A 111 -22.04 4.66 11.52
C GLN A 111 -22.16 3.28 12.21
N GLY A 112 -21.06 2.69 12.67
CA GLY A 112 -21.04 1.34 13.26
C GLY A 112 -21.27 0.23 12.24
N GLN A 113 -21.12 0.51 10.95
CA GLN A 113 -21.32 -0.43 9.87
C GLN A 113 -19.98 -1.03 9.42
N SER A 114 -20.01 -2.30 9.05
CA SER A 114 -18.95 -2.99 8.34
C SER A 114 -19.44 -3.41 6.96
N LEU A 115 -18.55 -3.48 5.99
CA LEU A 115 -18.84 -4.19 4.74
C LEU A 115 -19.12 -5.65 5.03
N ASP A 116 -20.12 -6.20 4.35
CA ASP A 116 -20.42 -7.61 4.40
C ASP A 116 -19.32 -8.43 3.68
N PRO A 117 -19.20 -9.73 3.99
CA PRO A 117 -18.16 -10.58 3.40
C PRO A 117 -18.20 -10.67 1.87
N ASP A 118 -19.39 -10.61 1.25
CA ASP A 118 -19.50 -10.72 -0.21
C ASP A 118 -19.00 -9.45 -0.90
N SER A 119 -19.35 -8.27 -0.37
CA SER A 119 -18.78 -6.99 -0.83
C SER A 119 -17.25 -6.96 -0.74
N ILE A 120 -16.67 -7.53 0.34
CA ILE A 120 -15.22 -7.64 0.49
C ILE A 120 -14.61 -8.60 -0.56
N ARG A 121 -15.28 -9.73 -0.82
CA ARG A 121 -14.85 -10.70 -1.82
C ARG A 121 -14.88 -10.12 -3.23
N GLU A 122 -15.95 -9.43 -3.60
CA GLU A 122 -16.09 -8.75 -4.89
C GLU A 122 -15.01 -7.70 -5.09
N PHE A 123 -14.74 -6.90 -4.06
CA PHE A 123 -13.64 -5.92 -4.09
C PHE A 123 -12.27 -6.60 -4.29
N ALA A 124 -12.00 -7.69 -3.58
CA ALA A 124 -10.73 -8.42 -3.71
C ALA A 124 -10.56 -9.02 -5.12
N ILE A 125 -11.62 -9.59 -5.71
CA ILE A 125 -11.62 -10.10 -7.08
C ILE A 125 -11.34 -8.98 -8.09
N TRP A 126 -12.06 -7.85 -7.95
CA TRP A 126 -11.85 -6.69 -8.81
C TRP A 126 -10.41 -6.17 -8.72
N TYR A 127 -9.88 -6.01 -7.51
CA TYR A 127 -8.54 -5.47 -7.29
C TYR A 127 -7.44 -6.41 -7.81
N SER A 128 -7.63 -7.72 -7.63
CA SER A 128 -6.75 -8.73 -8.24
C SER A 128 -6.75 -8.62 -9.77
N GLY A 129 -7.92 -8.33 -10.36
CA GLY A 129 -8.04 -8.02 -11.79
C GLY A 129 -7.22 -6.80 -12.22
N VAL A 130 -7.24 -5.73 -11.41
CA VAL A 130 -6.43 -4.52 -11.66
C VAL A 130 -4.93 -4.86 -11.67
N LEU A 131 -4.46 -5.63 -10.68
CA LEU A 131 -3.05 -6.02 -10.60
C LEU A 131 -2.60 -6.87 -11.80
N ASN A 132 -3.45 -7.79 -12.26
CA ASN A 132 -3.13 -8.69 -13.36
C ASN A 132 -3.29 -8.05 -14.75
N SER A 133 -4.20 -7.09 -14.92
CA SER A 133 -4.44 -6.44 -16.22
C SER A 133 -3.26 -5.59 -16.69
N ILE A 134 -2.34 -5.23 -15.80
CA ILE A 134 -1.14 -4.45 -16.12
C ILE A 134 0.01 -5.35 -16.63
N CYS A 135 -0.06 -6.68 -16.45
CA CYS A 135 0.91 -7.63 -17.00
C CYS A 135 0.62 -8.07 -18.46
N ALA A 136 -0.46 -7.60 -19.08
CA ALA A 136 -0.88 -8.00 -20.42
C ALA A 136 -0.52 -6.99 -21.52
N GLN A 137 0.36 -6.03 -21.25
CA GLN A 137 0.86 -5.05 -22.22
C GLN A 137 2.38 -5.19 -22.43
#